data_AF-A0A8T0WJH9-F1
#
_entry.id   AF-A0A8T0WJH9-F1
#
_cell.length_a   1.000
_cell.length_b   1.000
_cell.length_c   1.000
_cell.angle_alpha   90.00
_cell.angle_beta   90.00
_cell.angle_gamma   90.00
#
_symmetry.space_group_name_H-M   'P 1'
#
loop_
_entity.id
_entity.type
_entity.pdbx_description
1 polymer ?
#
loop_
_entity_poly.entity_id
_entity_poly.type
_entity_poly.pdbx_seq_one_letter_code
_entity_poly.pdbx_strand_id
1 'polypeptide(L)'
;MSEGYSGGDEAGTEAEDRLEPESEQDTGGHLRGLDREDVAKNSLDMAANQEWSDVGGSERPSELVRQSNQVPHSRGRMRRSPVECRPDIDTFTPGLLALYESLRPSEEHKSKQQQLVDSLAKSVSKEWPNAQLHLYGSSANSFGTSHSDVDVCLEMEIGTASTVEVLVRLADVLRADNFDNVEAITSARVPIVKMSDPGSGFSCDICINNLFAVANTKLLKDYAQIDQRLLQLAFLVKHWAKLRGVNETYRGTLSSYAYVLMCINFLQLREPKILPCLQAMEHTYTMTVDDTECAYFDELHQLQDFGAENKESIAELLWAFFDYWAFRHDYRRGVISVRTGSTISKQEKNWTTRVGNDRHLLCIEDPFETEHDLGRAVDRQTIRILKEEFERAAALLQYNNDPCVALFEPYDHEN
;
A
#
# COMPACT_ATOMS: atom_id res chain seq x y z
N MET A 1 -38.84 -50.11 -5.69
CA MET A 1 -39.12 -51.10 -4.62
C MET A 1 -37.77 -51.40 -4.00
N SER A 2 -37.45 -51.14 -2.74
CA SER A 2 -38.20 -50.69 -1.57
C SER A 2 -37.16 -50.44 -0.48
N GLU A 3 -37.27 -49.28 0.21
CA GLU A 3 -37.04 -49.05 1.66
C GLU A 3 -35.62 -49.25 2.24
N GLY A 4 -35.12 -48.47 3.21
CA GLY A 4 -35.70 -47.42 4.04
C GLY A 4 -35.01 -47.39 5.42
N TYR A 5 -34.47 -46.21 5.79
CA TYR A 5 -34.24 -45.60 7.11
C TYR A 5 -34.15 -46.39 8.44
N SER A 6 -33.13 -46.07 9.25
CA SER A 6 -33.15 -45.59 10.67
C SER A 6 -31.70 -45.57 11.19
N GLY A 7 -31.15 -44.63 11.95
CA GLY A 7 -31.67 -43.68 12.94
C GLY A 7 -31.05 -44.01 14.30
N GLY A 8 -30.14 -43.17 14.83
CA GLY A 8 -29.57 -43.34 16.18
C GLY A 8 -28.36 -42.45 16.48
N ASP A 9 -28.62 -41.30 17.11
CA ASP A 9 -27.66 -40.50 17.87
C ASP A 9 -27.32 -41.19 19.20
N GLU A 10 -26.06 -41.14 19.65
CA GLU A 10 -25.73 -40.99 21.07
C GLU A 10 -24.30 -40.45 21.27
N ALA A 11 -24.21 -39.50 22.22
CA ALA A 11 -23.05 -38.68 22.54
C ALA A 11 -22.03 -39.38 23.43
N GLY A 12 -20.78 -38.87 23.45
CA GLY A 12 -19.81 -39.20 24.50
C GLY A 12 -18.35 -38.94 24.13
N THR A 13 -17.94 -37.66 24.10
CA THR A 13 -16.54 -37.23 24.05
C THR A 13 -16.14 -36.62 25.39
N GLU A 14 -15.29 -37.30 26.16
CA GLU A 14 -14.35 -36.66 27.09
C GLU A 14 -13.09 -37.55 27.19
N ALA A 15 -12.00 -37.09 26.59
CA ALA A 15 -10.66 -37.56 26.89
C ALA A 15 -9.79 -36.30 27.02
N GLU A 16 -9.54 -35.90 28.27
CA GLU A 16 -8.47 -34.98 28.63
C GLU A 16 -7.14 -35.66 28.29
N ASP A 17 -6.29 -35.00 27.51
CA ASP A 17 -4.86 -35.30 27.53
C ASP A 17 -4.07 -34.01 27.73
N ARG A 18 -3.41 -33.96 28.88
CA ARG A 18 -2.56 -32.87 29.34
C ARG A 18 -1.16 -33.08 28.77
N LEU A 19 -0.72 -32.20 27.88
CA LEU A 19 0.68 -32.14 27.46
C LEU A 19 1.45 -31.19 28.39
N GLU A 20 2.39 -31.74 29.14
CA GLU A 20 3.42 -31.03 29.89
C GLU A 20 4.49 -30.42 28.95
N PRO A 21 5.23 -29.39 29.39
CA PRO A 21 6.20 -28.69 28.56
C PRO A 21 7.58 -29.34 28.66
N GLU A 22 8.15 -29.77 27.53
CA GLU A 22 9.56 -30.15 27.48
C GLU A 22 10.45 -28.92 27.31
N SER A 23 11.36 -28.78 28.27
CA SER A 23 12.49 -27.85 28.29
C SER A 23 13.66 -28.42 27.49
N GLU A 24 14.15 -27.71 26.49
CA GLU A 24 15.45 -28.03 25.88
C GLU A 24 16.55 -27.10 26.39
N GLN A 25 17.54 -27.73 27.00
CA GLN A 25 18.76 -27.16 27.53
C GLN A 25 19.81 -27.04 26.43
N ASP A 26 20.43 -25.86 26.48
CA ASP A 26 21.79 -25.50 26.12
C ASP A 26 22.79 -26.67 26.02
N THR A 27 23.36 -26.88 24.83
CA THR A 27 24.64 -27.60 24.67
C THR A 27 25.61 -26.73 23.89
N GLY A 28 26.55 -26.13 24.63
CA GLY A 28 27.72 -25.47 24.09
C GLY A 28 28.69 -26.47 23.45
N GLY A 29 29.09 -26.18 22.21
CA GLY A 29 30.17 -26.84 21.48
C GLY A 29 31.14 -25.79 20.96
N HIS A 30 32.32 -25.73 21.58
CA HIS A 30 33.39 -24.78 21.33
C HIS A 30 34.31 -25.31 20.20
N LEU A 31 34.42 -24.61 19.06
CA LEU A 31 35.61 -24.68 18.20
C LEU A 31 35.96 -23.29 17.64
N ARG A 32 37.20 -22.91 17.94
CA ARG A 32 38.02 -21.80 17.41
C ARG A 32 37.85 -21.71 15.89
N GLY A 33 37.67 -20.56 15.25
CA GLY A 33 38.39 -19.30 15.39
C GLY A 33 38.95 -18.99 14.00
N LEU A 34 38.78 -17.76 13.50
CA LEU A 34 39.65 -17.03 12.57
C LEU A 34 38.97 -15.68 12.26
N ASP A 35 39.72 -14.63 12.59
CA ASP A 35 39.81 -13.29 12.01
C ASP A 35 38.66 -12.26 12.17
N ARG A 36 38.94 -11.36 13.12
CA ARG A 36 38.40 -9.99 13.25
C ARG A 36 39.33 -9.04 12.48
N GLU A 37 38.78 -8.38 11.46
CA GLU A 37 39.24 -7.18 10.73
C GLU A 37 38.24 -7.11 9.55
N ASP A 38 37.50 -6.07 9.16
CA ASP A 38 37.51 -4.64 9.33
C ASP A 38 36.08 -4.13 9.12
N VAL A 39 35.53 -3.32 10.02
CA VAL A 39 34.38 -2.43 9.70
C VAL A 39 34.63 -1.08 10.35
N ALA A 40 35.48 -0.30 9.70
CA ALA A 40 35.51 1.14 9.82
C ALA A 40 35.96 1.71 8.47
N LYS A 41 35.21 2.71 7.99
CA LYS A 41 35.44 3.60 6.82
C LYS A 41 34.49 3.35 5.64
N ASN A 42 33.44 4.16 5.57
CA ASN A 42 33.39 5.26 4.60
C ASN A 42 32.11 6.07 4.82
N SER A 43 32.27 7.20 5.52
CA SER A 43 31.39 8.35 5.51
C SER A 43 32.33 9.56 5.40
N LEU A 44 31.96 10.57 4.61
CA LEU A 44 32.74 11.72 4.06
C LEU A 44 33.15 11.44 2.59
N ASP A 45 32.85 12.24 1.58
CA ASP A 45 32.61 13.71 1.45
C ASP A 45 31.42 13.95 0.48
N MET A 46 30.68 15.07 0.45
CA MET A 46 31.12 16.46 0.33
C MET A 46 30.08 17.44 0.86
N ALA A 47 30.52 18.37 1.72
CA ALA A 47 29.96 19.69 1.84
C ALA A 47 31.13 20.69 1.85
N ALA A 48 31.14 21.63 0.91
CA ALA A 48 31.92 22.86 1.01
C ALA A 48 31.33 23.95 0.12
N ASN A 49 30.71 24.95 0.77
CA ASN A 49 30.95 26.39 0.61
C ASN A 49 29.65 27.19 0.74
N GLN A 50 29.48 27.93 1.84
CA GLN A 50 29.70 29.38 1.81
C GLN A 50 29.68 30.01 3.21
N GLU A 51 30.38 31.13 3.29
CA GLU A 51 31.02 31.75 4.45
C GLU A 51 30.08 32.47 5.44
N TRP A 52 30.58 32.56 6.68
CA TRP A 52 30.07 33.39 7.76
C TRP A 52 30.23 34.90 7.49
N SER A 53 29.28 35.67 8.00
CA SER A 53 29.56 36.99 8.57
C SER A 53 28.92 37.09 9.95
N ASP A 54 29.77 37.41 10.92
CA ASP A 54 29.55 37.47 12.36
C ASP A 54 29.22 38.91 12.76
N VAL A 55 28.13 39.14 13.48
CA VAL A 55 27.98 40.29 14.39
C VAL A 55 27.18 39.84 15.61
N GLY A 56 27.82 39.96 16.77
CA GLY A 56 27.35 39.41 18.03
C GLY A 56 26.19 40.15 18.70
N GLY A 57 25.69 39.53 19.78
CA GLY A 57 24.65 40.10 20.62
C GLY A 57 24.21 39.11 21.70
N SER A 58 24.91 39.12 22.83
CA SER A 58 24.56 38.45 24.08
C SER A 58 23.13 38.80 24.53
N GLU A 59 22.35 37.81 24.99
CA GLU A 59 21.58 37.83 26.26
C GLU A 59 20.72 36.55 26.45
N ARG A 60 20.95 35.84 27.55
CA ARG A 60 19.92 35.07 28.31
C ARG A 60 19.55 35.95 29.54
N PRO A 61 18.47 35.72 30.32
CA PRO A 61 17.57 34.56 30.39
C PRO A 61 16.05 34.90 30.61
N SER A 62 15.16 33.91 30.58
CA SER A 62 14.06 33.79 31.58
C SER A 62 13.26 32.50 31.46
N GLU A 63 12.95 31.94 32.63
CA GLU A 63 12.09 30.80 32.92
C GLU A 63 10.59 31.13 32.76
N LEU A 64 9.75 30.08 32.89
CA LEU A 64 8.27 30.02 32.95
C LEU A 64 7.66 29.72 31.56
N VAL A 65 6.97 28.62 31.29
CA VAL A 65 5.92 27.94 32.07
C VAL A 65 5.90 26.45 31.70
N ARG A 66 5.95 25.58 32.72
CA ARG A 66 5.55 24.17 32.62
C ARG A 66 4.02 24.09 32.63
N GLN A 67 3.39 23.56 31.59
CA GLN A 67 2.06 22.99 31.69
C GLN A 67 2.05 21.55 31.15
N SER A 68 1.78 20.68 32.11
CA SER A 68 1.46 19.26 32.08
C SER A 68 0.59 18.80 30.92
N ASN A 69 1.13 17.93 30.07
CA ASN A 69 0.36 16.92 29.33
C ASN A 69 0.61 15.56 30.00
N GLN A 70 -0.25 15.17 30.94
CA GLN A 70 -0.35 13.80 31.42
C GLN A 70 -1.60 13.18 30.81
N VAL A 71 -1.41 12.30 29.82
CA VAL A 71 -2.45 11.40 29.34
C VAL A 71 -2.56 10.24 30.34
N PRO A 72 -3.74 9.90 30.89
CA PRO A 72 -3.84 8.81 31.86
C PRO A 72 -3.62 7.46 31.16
N HIS A 73 -2.51 6.79 31.48
CA HIS A 73 -2.33 5.38 31.17
C HIS A 73 -3.16 4.52 32.13
N SER A 74 -4.41 4.23 31.77
CA SER A 74 -5.17 3.15 32.38
C SER A 74 -5.12 1.90 31.47
N ARG A 75 -4.27 0.95 31.87
CA ARG A 75 -4.24 -0.41 31.32
C ARG A 75 -5.50 -1.15 31.78
N GLY A 76 -6.44 -1.32 30.85
CA GLY A 76 -7.57 -2.23 30.96
C GLY A 76 -8.18 -2.42 29.58
N ARG A 77 -8.04 -3.63 28.99
CA ARG A 77 -8.67 -3.98 27.71
C ARG A 77 -10.18 -4.19 27.93
N MET A 78 -10.90 -3.11 28.23
CA MET A 78 -12.34 -3.09 28.00
C MET A 78 -12.55 -3.14 26.49
N ARG A 79 -13.43 -4.03 26.00
CA ARG A 79 -14.01 -3.87 24.66
C ARG A 79 -14.59 -2.46 24.63
N ARG A 80 -13.93 -1.53 23.93
CA ARG A 80 -14.47 -0.18 23.74
C ARG A 80 -15.82 -0.36 23.04
N SER A 81 -16.88 0.21 23.62
CA SER A 81 -18.16 0.32 22.91
C SER A 81 -17.91 0.99 21.57
N PRO A 82 -18.65 0.64 20.50
CA PRO A 82 -18.56 1.33 19.22
C PRO A 82 -18.70 2.83 19.48
N VAL A 83 -17.68 3.60 19.12
CA VAL A 83 -17.76 5.06 19.17
C VAL A 83 -18.64 5.46 18.00
N GLU A 84 -19.72 6.17 18.28
CA GLU A 84 -20.56 6.76 17.22
C GLU A 84 -19.81 7.95 16.61
N CYS A 85 -19.95 8.09 15.29
CA CYS A 85 -19.40 9.23 14.56
C CYS A 85 -19.94 10.53 15.15
N ARG A 86 -19.11 11.57 15.19
CA ARG A 86 -19.56 12.90 15.64
C ARG A 86 -20.69 13.42 14.74
N PRO A 87 -21.71 14.10 15.30
CA PRO A 87 -22.91 14.49 14.56
C PRO A 87 -22.67 15.59 13.51
N ASP A 88 -21.56 16.32 13.62
CA ASP A 88 -21.16 17.42 12.74
C ASP A 88 -20.08 17.00 11.72
N ILE A 89 -19.78 15.71 11.57
CA ILE A 89 -18.73 15.20 10.68
C ILE A 89 -18.89 15.69 9.22
N ASP A 90 -20.13 15.80 8.75
CA ASP A 90 -20.44 16.22 7.38
C ASP A 90 -20.08 17.69 7.10
N THR A 91 -19.89 18.51 8.13
CA THR A 91 -19.41 19.89 7.96
C THR A 91 -18.00 19.93 7.34
N PHE A 92 -17.22 18.85 7.45
CA PHE A 92 -15.87 18.75 6.89
C PHE A 92 -15.85 18.22 5.44
N THR A 93 -16.95 17.63 4.95
CA THR A 93 -17.06 17.07 3.60
C THR A 93 -16.62 18.04 2.50
N PRO A 94 -17.07 19.32 2.46
CA PRO A 94 -16.64 20.24 1.41
C PRO A 94 -15.13 20.49 1.37
N GLY A 95 -14.48 20.56 2.55
CA GLY A 95 -13.03 20.76 2.64
C GLY A 95 -12.25 19.54 2.16
N LEU A 96 -12.70 18.33 2.52
CA LEU A 96 -12.10 17.08 2.05
C LEU A 96 -12.27 16.91 0.53
N LEU A 97 -13.43 17.26 -0.03
CA LEU A 97 -13.65 17.21 -1.48
C LEU A 97 -12.80 18.25 -2.22
N ALA A 98 -12.64 19.46 -1.67
CA ALA A 98 -11.77 20.48 -2.26
C ALA A 98 -10.29 20.02 -2.27
N LEU A 99 -9.84 19.35 -1.21
CA LEU A 99 -8.52 18.73 -1.16
C LEU A 99 -8.39 17.58 -2.17
N TYR A 100 -9.40 16.70 -2.27
CA TYR A 100 -9.42 15.65 -3.27
C TYR A 100 -9.27 16.22 -4.69
N GLU A 101 -10.07 17.23 -5.06
CA GLU A 101 -9.99 17.84 -6.40
C GLU A 101 -8.64 18.50 -6.67
N SER A 102 -7.99 19.09 -5.67
CA SER A 102 -6.66 19.72 -5.84
C SER A 102 -5.53 18.70 -6.03
N LEU A 103 -5.71 17.45 -5.56
CA LEU A 103 -4.74 16.36 -5.71
C LEU A 103 -4.83 15.67 -7.07
N ARG A 104 -5.94 15.85 -7.80
CA ARG A 104 -6.16 15.16 -9.08
C ARG A 104 -5.20 15.68 -10.17
N PRO A 105 -4.68 14.77 -11.02
CA PRO A 105 -3.93 15.14 -12.21
C PRO A 105 -4.72 16.11 -13.09
N SER A 106 -4.07 17.22 -13.47
CA SER A 106 -4.61 18.14 -14.48
C SER A 106 -4.62 17.48 -15.87
N GLU A 107 -5.39 18.05 -16.79
CA GLU A 107 -5.43 17.53 -18.17
C GLU A 107 -4.08 17.71 -18.89
N GLU A 108 -3.33 18.78 -18.55
CA GLU A 108 -1.96 18.98 -19.01
C GLU A 108 -1.04 17.86 -18.51
N HIS A 109 -1.17 17.45 -17.25
CA HIS A 109 -0.38 16.36 -16.67
C HIS A 109 -0.63 15.03 -17.42
N LYS A 110 -1.89 14.72 -17.72
CA LYS A 110 -2.24 13.54 -18.52
C LYS A 110 -1.70 13.62 -19.95
N SER A 111 -1.75 14.80 -20.57
CA SER A 111 -1.21 15.01 -21.91
C SER A 111 0.31 14.79 -21.95
N LYS A 112 1.04 15.32 -20.96
CA LYS A 112 2.49 15.08 -20.81
C LYS A 112 2.80 13.61 -20.53
N GLN A 113 1.97 12.92 -19.75
CA GLN A 113 2.12 11.49 -19.50
C GLN A 113 1.96 10.68 -20.80
N GLN A 114 0.98 11.04 -21.64
CA GLN A 114 0.84 10.41 -22.96
C GLN A 114 2.06 10.70 -23.86
N GLN A 115 2.61 11.92 -23.83
CA GLN A 115 3.83 12.26 -24.58
C GLN A 115 5.04 11.42 -24.16
N LEU A 116 5.20 11.13 -22.86
CA LEU A 116 6.22 10.21 -22.35
C LEU A 116 6.02 8.81 -22.95
N VAL A 117 4.80 8.27 -22.89
CA VAL A 117 4.49 6.93 -23.43
C VAL A 117 4.78 6.85 -24.92
N ASP A 118 4.38 7.86 -25.69
CA ASP A 118 4.63 7.92 -27.13
C ASP A 118 6.14 7.97 -27.44
N SER A 119 6.90 8.72 -26.64
CA SER A 119 8.35 8.85 -26.77
C SER A 119 9.06 7.54 -26.43
N LEU A 120 8.66 6.88 -25.34
CA LEU A 120 9.15 5.56 -24.95
C LEU A 120 8.82 4.51 -26.02
N ALA A 121 7.58 4.49 -26.53
CA ALA A 121 7.16 3.56 -27.57
C ALA A 121 8.02 3.70 -28.83
N LYS A 122 8.29 4.94 -29.24
CA LYS A 122 9.16 5.24 -30.38
C LYS A 122 10.61 4.80 -30.14
N SER A 123 11.11 4.90 -28.92
CA SER A 123 12.47 4.49 -28.56
C SER A 123 12.61 2.97 -28.55
N VAL A 124 11.73 2.30 -27.80
CA VAL A 124 11.70 0.85 -27.63
C VAL A 124 11.48 0.13 -28.95
N SER A 125 10.57 0.62 -29.80
CA SER A 125 10.26 -0.01 -31.09
C SER A 125 11.41 -0.03 -32.10
N LYS A 126 12.48 0.77 -31.90
CA LYS A 126 13.70 0.70 -32.71
C LYS A 126 14.45 -0.61 -32.52
N GLU A 127 14.48 -1.11 -31.28
CA GLU A 127 15.19 -2.33 -30.90
C GLU A 127 14.21 -3.53 -30.87
N TRP A 128 13.02 -3.33 -30.33
CA TRP A 128 11.99 -4.36 -30.17
C TRP A 128 10.65 -3.92 -30.79
N PRO A 129 10.46 -4.07 -32.11
CA PRO A 129 9.27 -3.61 -32.81
C PRO A 129 7.95 -4.25 -32.36
N ASN A 130 8.02 -5.46 -31.80
CA ASN A 130 6.84 -6.22 -31.36
C ASN A 130 6.54 -6.05 -29.86
N ALA A 131 7.34 -5.27 -29.14
CA ALA A 131 7.14 -5.07 -27.71
C ALA A 131 5.98 -4.10 -27.45
N GLN A 132 5.25 -4.34 -26.36
CA GLN A 132 4.11 -3.51 -25.96
C GLN A 132 4.42 -2.78 -24.65
N LEU A 133 4.00 -1.53 -24.56
CA LEU A 133 4.12 -0.73 -23.35
C LEU A 133 2.77 -0.65 -22.66
N HIS A 134 2.73 -1.07 -21.40
CA HIS A 134 1.56 -0.98 -20.55
C HIS A 134 1.85 -0.02 -19.41
N LEU A 135 1.10 1.08 -19.33
CA LEU A 135 1.08 1.89 -18.13
C LEU A 135 0.42 1.08 -17.01
N TYR A 136 1.05 1.08 -15.84
CA TYR A 136 0.49 0.44 -14.66
C TYR A 136 0.63 1.36 -13.43
N GLY A 137 0.25 0.84 -12.26
CA GLY A 137 0.43 1.53 -11.00
C GLY A 137 -0.43 2.78 -10.89
N SER A 138 0.04 3.74 -10.09
CA SER A 138 -0.73 4.96 -9.79
C SER A 138 -1.01 5.79 -11.05
N SER A 139 -0.17 5.65 -12.07
CA SER A 139 -0.28 6.34 -13.34
C SER A 139 -1.45 5.87 -14.22
N ALA A 140 -1.95 4.64 -14.03
CA ALA A 140 -3.01 4.07 -14.88
C ALA A 140 -4.22 3.49 -14.11
N ASN A 141 -4.13 3.33 -12.79
CA ASN A 141 -5.21 2.78 -11.96
C ASN A 141 -6.23 3.82 -11.46
N SER A 142 -6.18 5.05 -11.99
CA SER A 142 -7.00 6.21 -11.57
C SER A 142 -6.68 6.82 -10.20
N PHE A 143 -5.69 6.30 -9.46
CA PHE A 143 -5.30 6.81 -8.12
C PHE A 143 -4.02 7.68 -8.13
N GLY A 144 -3.53 8.10 -9.28
CA GLY A 144 -2.31 8.90 -9.43
C GLY A 144 -2.48 10.36 -9.02
N THR A 145 -1.40 10.97 -8.52
CA THR A 145 -1.35 12.42 -8.24
C THR A 145 -0.45 13.12 -9.27
N SER A 146 -0.48 14.46 -9.31
CA SER A 146 0.39 15.25 -10.20
C SER A 146 1.90 15.14 -9.92
N HIS A 147 2.29 14.39 -8.90
CA HIS A 147 3.68 14.15 -8.50
C HIS A 147 4.03 12.65 -8.48
N SER A 148 3.17 11.81 -9.05
CA SER A 148 3.38 10.37 -9.10
C SER A 148 4.35 10.02 -10.23
N ASP A 149 5.27 9.11 -9.94
CA ASP A 149 6.12 8.50 -10.96
C ASP A 149 5.27 7.71 -11.97
N VAL A 150 5.80 7.56 -13.18
CA VAL A 150 5.16 6.78 -14.24
C VAL A 150 5.70 5.36 -14.24
N ASP A 151 4.83 4.39 -13.96
CA ASP A 151 5.19 2.98 -13.95
C ASP A 151 4.83 2.34 -15.31
N VAL A 152 5.81 1.74 -15.99
CA VAL A 152 5.64 1.13 -17.32
C VAL A 152 6.10 -0.33 -17.33
N CYS A 153 5.26 -1.22 -17.84
CA CYS A 153 5.59 -2.61 -18.10
C CYS A 153 5.85 -2.78 -19.59
N LEU A 154 7.07 -3.18 -19.93
CA LEU A 154 7.47 -3.56 -21.27
C LEU A 154 7.21 -5.05 -21.46
N GLU A 155 6.16 -5.38 -22.19
CA GLU A 155 5.82 -6.75 -22.57
C GLU A 155 6.57 -7.16 -23.84
N MET A 156 7.32 -8.25 -23.77
CA MET A 156 8.08 -8.79 -24.89
C MET A 156 8.48 -10.26 -24.73
N GLU A 157 8.78 -10.91 -25.86
CA GLU A 157 9.45 -12.20 -25.88
C GLU A 157 10.94 -12.02 -25.57
N ILE A 158 11.38 -12.52 -24.40
CA ILE A 158 12.77 -12.41 -23.94
C ILE A 158 13.68 -13.44 -24.66
N GLY A 159 13.12 -14.53 -25.18
CA GLY A 159 13.88 -15.60 -25.83
C GLY A 159 14.83 -16.30 -24.84
N THR A 160 16.12 -16.38 -25.20
CA THR A 160 17.17 -17.00 -24.36
C THR A 160 17.88 -16.00 -23.44
N ALA A 161 17.59 -14.71 -23.53
CA ALA A 161 18.20 -13.70 -22.69
C ALA A 161 17.66 -13.77 -21.25
N SER A 162 18.39 -13.20 -20.31
CA SER A 162 17.87 -12.93 -18.98
C SER A 162 17.18 -11.57 -18.93
N THR A 163 16.21 -11.40 -18.02
CA THR A 163 15.56 -10.10 -17.76
C THR A 163 16.58 -9.00 -17.47
N VAL A 164 17.66 -9.31 -16.76
CA VAL A 164 18.74 -8.37 -16.43
C VAL A 164 19.46 -7.89 -17.68
N GLU A 165 19.79 -8.80 -18.61
CA GLU A 165 20.41 -8.43 -19.89
C GLU A 165 19.50 -7.52 -20.72
N VAL A 166 18.20 -7.82 -20.76
CA VAL A 166 17.21 -6.97 -21.44
C VAL A 166 17.13 -5.58 -20.80
N LEU A 167 17.14 -5.47 -19.47
CA LEU A 167 17.10 -4.19 -18.77
C LEU A 167 18.37 -3.35 -19.01
N VAL A 168 19.54 -3.98 -18.99
CA VAL A 168 20.80 -3.29 -19.33
C VAL A 168 20.76 -2.79 -20.77
N ARG A 169 20.27 -3.61 -21.71
CA ARG A 169 20.10 -3.22 -23.10
C ARG A 169 19.10 -2.07 -23.26
N LEU A 170 17.98 -2.12 -22.53
CA LEU A 170 16.97 -1.07 -22.52
C LEU A 170 17.57 0.25 -22.02
N ALA A 171 18.35 0.22 -20.94
CA ALA A 171 19.04 1.40 -20.42
C ALA A 171 19.96 2.04 -21.48
N ASP A 172 20.67 1.23 -22.28
CA ASP A 172 21.52 1.75 -23.36
C ASP A 172 20.71 2.38 -24.50
N VAL A 173 19.59 1.76 -24.89
CA VAL A 173 18.65 2.32 -25.89
C VAL A 173 18.12 3.67 -25.44
N LEU A 174 17.70 3.77 -24.17
CA LEU A 174 17.16 5.01 -23.61
C LEU A 174 18.22 6.12 -23.51
N ARG A 175 19.45 5.79 -23.12
CA ARG A 175 20.57 6.76 -23.12
C ARG A 175 20.88 7.27 -24.53
N ALA A 176 20.85 6.39 -25.53
CA ALA A 176 21.08 6.77 -26.92
C ALA A 176 20.00 7.72 -27.47
N ASP A 177 18.79 7.66 -26.91
CA ASP A 177 17.66 8.51 -27.29
C ASP A 177 17.53 9.79 -26.44
N ASN A 178 18.54 10.12 -25.63
CA ASN A 178 18.63 11.34 -24.80
C ASN A 178 17.61 11.42 -23.66
N PHE A 179 17.26 10.28 -23.07
CA PHE A 179 16.61 10.27 -21.77
C PHE A 179 17.63 10.54 -20.65
N ASP A 180 17.18 11.22 -19.59
CA ASP A 180 18.01 11.61 -18.46
C ASP A 180 17.96 10.56 -17.33
N ASN A 181 18.94 10.61 -16.44
CA ASN A 181 19.00 9.81 -15.19
C ASN A 181 18.75 8.30 -15.37
N VAL A 182 19.19 7.73 -16.50
CA VAL A 182 18.92 6.32 -16.84
C VAL A 182 19.77 5.35 -16.01
N GLU A 183 19.12 4.61 -15.11
CA GLU A 183 19.75 3.66 -14.19
C GLU A 183 19.01 2.30 -14.19
N ALA A 184 19.74 1.20 -14.36
CA ALA A 184 19.19 -0.15 -14.25
C ALA A 184 19.37 -0.67 -12.81
N ILE A 185 18.26 -0.89 -12.10
CA ILE A 185 18.22 -1.44 -10.75
C ILE A 185 17.85 -2.92 -10.85
N THR A 186 18.86 -3.78 -10.79
CA THR A 186 18.72 -5.21 -11.13
C THR A 186 18.62 -6.15 -9.92
N SER A 187 18.92 -5.66 -8.72
CA SER A 187 18.95 -6.45 -7.48
C SER A 187 17.63 -6.52 -6.73
N ALA A 188 16.62 -5.76 -7.15
CA ALA A 188 15.29 -5.74 -6.53
C ALA A 188 14.48 -6.99 -6.90
N ARG A 189 13.40 -7.28 -6.14
CA ARG A 189 12.46 -8.39 -6.48
C ARG A 189 11.89 -8.23 -7.89
N VAL A 190 11.54 -7.01 -8.26
CA VAL A 190 11.16 -6.64 -9.63
C VAL A 190 12.25 -5.71 -10.14
N PRO A 191 13.18 -6.22 -10.97
CA PRO A 191 14.19 -5.41 -11.63
C PRO A 191 13.56 -4.33 -12.53
N ILE A 192 14.11 -3.11 -12.49
CA ILE A 192 13.59 -1.96 -13.24
C ILE A 192 14.71 -1.13 -13.88
N VAL A 193 14.36 -0.35 -14.91
CA VAL A 193 15.13 0.82 -15.36
C VAL A 193 14.41 2.08 -14.90
N LYS A 194 15.10 2.90 -14.11
CA LYS A 194 14.68 4.26 -13.77
C LYS A 194 15.18 5.22 -14.83
N MET A 195 14.38 6.19 -15.20
CA MET A 195 14.74 7.23 -16.15
C MET A 195 13.92 8.50 -15.93
N SER A 196 14.33 9.60 -16.57
CA SER A 196 13.54 10.83 -16.67
C SER A 196 13.44 11.27 -18.13
N ASP A 197 12.28 11.77 -18.54
CA ASP A 197 12.07 12.36 -19.86
C ASP A 197 12.14 13.89 -19.80
N PRO A 198 13.17 14.53 -20.42
CA PRO A 198 13.29 15.98 -20.44
C PRO A 198 12.10 16.67 -21.11
N GLY A 199 11.44 16.01 -22.09
CA GLY A 199 10.34 16.59 -22.85
C GLY A 199 9.08 16.76 -22.01
N SER A 200 8.69 15.70 -21.30
CA SER A 200 7.49 15.71 -20.43
C SER A 200 7.77 16.16 -18.99
N GLY A 201 9.02 16.05 -18.52
CA GLY A 201 9.45 16.35 -17.15
C GLY A 201 9.16 15.22 -16.15
N PHE A 202 8.76 14.04 -16.61
CA PHE A 202 8.42 12.90 -15.76
C PHE A 202 9.63 12.03 -15.43
N SER A 203 9.57 11.40 -14.26
CA SER A 203 10.37 10.21 -13.95
C SER A 203 9.55 8.95 -14.23
N CYS A 204 10.21 7.90 -14.72
CA CYS A 204 9.58 6.64 -15.08
C CYS A 204 10.39 5.44 -14.59
N ASP A 205 9.68 4.46 -14.03
CA ASP A 205 10.21 3.15 -13.67
C ASP A 205 9.68 2.11 -14.67
N ILE A 206 10.58 1.47 -15.42
CA ILE A 206 10.26 0.50 -16.47
C ILE A 206 10.66 -0.91 -16.05
N CYS A 207 9.72 -1.85 -16.01
CA CYS A 207 9.96 -3.27 -15.74
C CYS A 207 9.68 -4.12 -16.99
N ILE A 208 10.19 -5.35 -17.04
CA ILE A 208 9.93 -6.30 -18.12
C ILE A 208 8.91 -7.35 -17.66
N ASN A 209 7.85 -7.58 -18.44
CA ASN A 209 6.87 -8.65 -18.27
C ASN A 209 6.21 -8.75 -16.87
N ASN A 210 6.09 -7.64 -16.12
CA ASN A 210 5.34 -7.61 -14.88
C ASN A 210 3.81 -7.52 -15.14
N LEU A 211 3.26 -8.54 -15.77
CA LEU A 211 1.85 -8.53 -16.20
C LEU A 211 0.86 -8.64 -15.04
N PHE A 212 1.28 -9.16 -13.88
CA PHE A 212 0.47 -9.08 -12.64
C PHE A 212 0.18 -7.63 -12.25
N ALA A 213 1.16 -6.73 -12.37
CA ALA A 213 0.95 -5.32 -12.09
C ALA A 213 -0.01 -4.66 -13.09
N VAL A 214 0.01 -5.08 -14.36
CA VAL A 214 -0.97 -4.65 -15.38
C VAL A 214 -2.38 -5.16 -15.03
N ALA A 215 -2.52 -6.44 -14.66
CA ALA A 215 -3.79 -7.04 -14.22
C ALA A 215 -4.38 -6.28 -13.03
N ASN A 216 -3.56 -6.09 -11.99
CA ASN A 216 -3.95 -5.37 -10.77
C ASN A 216 -4.32 -3.92 -11.05
N THR A 217 -3.62 -3.25 -11.98
CA THR A 217 -3.96 -1.88 -12.39
C THR A 217 -5.34 -1.83 -13.04
N LYS A 218 -5.66 -2.77 -13.94
CA LYS A 218 -7.00 -2.84 -14.55
C LYS A 218 -8.08 -3.11 -13.49
N LEU A 219 -7.86 -4.07 -12.59
CA LEU A 219 -8.80 -4.36 -11.49
C LEU A 219 -9.09 -3.12 -10.64
N LEU A 220 -8.06 -2.39 -10.23
CA LEU A 220 -8.20 -1.16 -9.44
C LEU A 220 -8.91 -0.04 -10.22
N LYS A 221 -8.62 0.10 -11.51
CA LYS A 221 -9.30 1.05 -12.40
C LYS A 221 -10.79 0.73 -12.54
N ASP A 222 -11.12 -0.54 -12.61
CA ASP A 222 -12.51 -1.01 -12.72
C ASP A 222 -13.27 -0.77 -11.41
N TYR A 223 -12.66 -1.03 -10.25
CA TYR A 223 -13.21 -0.63 -8.95
C TYR A 223 -13.44 0.89 -8.85
N ALA A 224 -12.50 1.71 -9.32
CA ALA A 224 -12.59 3.18 -9.29
C ALA A 224 -13.77 3.75 -10.09
N GLN A 225 -14.32 2.99 -11.04
CA GLN A 225 -15.45 3.39 -11.87
C GLN A 225 -16.81 3.02 -11.26
N ILE A 226 -16.86 2.19 -10.23
CA ILE A 226 -18.11 1.72 -9.61
C ILE A 226 -18.70 2.80 -8.70
N ASP A 227 -17.90 3.39 -7.81
CA ASP A 227 -18.36 4.41 -6.87
C ASP A 227 -17.29 5.49 -6.65
N GLN A 228 -17.65 6.76 -6.82
CA GLN A 228 -16.73 7.90 -6.70
C GLN A 228 -16.11 8.05 -5.31
N ARG A 229 -16.77 7.54 -4.26
CA ARG A 229 -16.25 7.60 -2.89
C ARG A 229 -14.97 6.78 -2.72
N LEU A 230 -14.74 5.76 -3.56
CA LEU A 230 -13.46 5.04 -3.56
C LEU A 230 -12.30 5.94 -3.98
N LEU A 231 -12.45 6.70 -5.06
CA LEU A 231 -11.43 7.64 -5.51
C LEU A 231 -11.15 8.68 -4.43
N GLN A 232 -12.20 9.30 -3.90
CA GLN A 232 -12.10 10.30 -2.85
C GLN A 232 -11.36 9.76 -1.61
N LEU A 233 -11.78 8.60 -1.11
CA LEU A 233 -11.19 7.98 0.08
C LEU A 233 -9.71 7.60 -0.16
N ALA A 234 -9.42 6.94 -1.28
CA ALA A 234 -8.07 6.48 -1.57
C ALA A 234 -7.09 7.65 -1.78
N PHE A 235 -7.51 8.75 -2.42
CA PHE A 235 -6.67 9.94 -2.56
C PHE A 235 -6.37 10.58 -1.21
N LEU A 236 -7.37 10.74 -0.34
CA LEU A 236 -7.20 11.31 0.99
C LEU A 236 -6.29 10.42 1.85
N VAL A 237 -6.51 9.10 1.87
CA VAL A 237 -5.67 8.16 2.63
C VAL A 237 -4.24 8.15 2.09
N LYS A 238 -4.03 8.15 0.77
CA LYS A 238 -2.68 8.22 0.20
C LYS A 238 -1.97 9.53 0.52
N HIS A 239 -2.69 10.65 0.46
CA HIS A 239 -2.14 11.96 0.78
C HIS A 239 -1.73 12.04 2.26
N TRP A 240 -2.60 11.57 3.16
CA TRP A 240 -2.27 11.38 4.57
C TRP A 240 -1.02 10.51 4.74
N ALA A 241 -0.98 9.34 4.11
CA ALA A 241 0.13 8.40 4.27
C ALA A 241 1.47 9.00 3.82
N LYS A 242 1.46 9.79 2.74
CA LYS A 242 2.64 10.52 2.25
C LYS A 242 3.09 11.58 3.26
N LEU A 243 2.18 12.42 3.74
CA LEU A 243 2.52 13.50 4.68
C LEU A 243 2.96 12.98 6.04
N ARG A 244 2.43 11.83 6.47
CA ARG A 244 2.81 11.18 7.72
C ARG A 244 4.04 10.28 7.61
N GLY A 245 4.67 10.18 6.43
CA GLY A 245 5.89 9.37 6.23
C GLY A 245 5.65 7.86 6.33
N VAL A 246 4.42 7.39 6.11
CA VAL A 246 4.02 5.98 6.21
C VAL A 246 3.69 5.34 4.85
N ASN A 247 4.29 5.86 3.77
CA ASN A 247 4.11 5.41 2.38
C ASN A 247 5.42 5.03 1.64
N GLU A 248 6.43 4.57 2.38
CA GLU A 248 7.77 4.24 1.91
C GLU A 248 8.14 2.79 2.28
N THR A 249 7.98 1.86 1.33
CA THR A 249 8.20 0.42 1.57
C THR A 249 9.63 0.06 1.95
N TYR A 250 10.62 0.79 1.42
CA TYR A 250 12.03 0.60 1.75
C TYR A 250 12.35 1.00 3.20
N ARG A 251 11.52 1.84 3.83
CA ARG A 251 11.55 2.14 5.28
C ARG A 251 10.66 1.20 6.10
N GLY A 252 10.16 0.13 5.50
CA GLY A 252 9.30 -0.86 6.13
C GLY A 252 7.87 -0.41 6.36
N THR A 253 7.37 0.61 5.65
CA THR A 253 5.96 1.03 5.70
C THR A 253 5.19 0.47 4.49
N LEU A 254 3.94 0.88 4.29
CA LEU A 254 3.05 0.34 3.25
C LEU A 254 3.23 1.04 1.90
N SER A 255 3.02 0.32 0.80
CA SER A 255 2.97 0.91 -0.54
C SER A 255 1.66 1.66 -0.77
N SER A 256 1.65 2.58 -1.75
CA SER A 256 0.42 3.19 -2.23
C SER A 256 -0.60 2.16 -2.70
N TYR A 257 -0.15 1.06 -3.32
CA TYR A 257 -1.01 -0.04 -3.74
C TYR A 257 -1.70 -0.73 -2.56
N ALA A 258 -0.97 -0.99 -1.46
CA ALA A 258 -1.53 -1.57 -0.25
C ALA A 258 -2.64 -0.71 0.36
N TYR A 259 -2.45 0.62 0.44
CA TYR A 259 -3.50 1.53 0.93
C TYR A 259 -4.75 1.53 0.05
N VAL A 260 -4.61 1.41 -1.27
CA VAL A 260 -5.77 1.30 -2.17
C VAL A 260 -6.53 -0.01 -1.92
N LEU A 261 -5.84 -1.14 -1.77
CA LEU A 261 -6.51 -2.40 -1.40
C LEU A 261 -7.21 -2.33 -0.04
N MET A 262 -6.60 -1.66 0.94
CA MET A 262 -7.23 -1.39 2.23
C MET A 262 -8.52 -0.58 2.09
N CYS A 263 -8.54 0.44 1.20
CA CYS A 263 -9.74 1.23 0.93
C CYS A 263 -10.82 0.40 0.22
N ILE A 264 -10.45 -0.39 -0.79
CA ILE A 264 -11.40 -1.27 -1.50
C ILE A 264 -12.03 -2.26 -0.53
N ASN A 265 -11.22 -2.99 0.25
CA ASN A 265 -11.73 -3.96 1.21
C ASN A 265 -12.60 -3.30 2.28
N PHE A 266 -12.20 -2.13 2.79
CA PHE A 266 -13.03 -1.37 3.72
C PHE A 266 -14.42 -1.03 3.14
N LEU A 267 -14.48 -0.62 1.87
CA LEU A 267 -15.73 -0.31 1.18
C LEU A 267 -16.57 -1.55 0.83
N GLN A 268 -15.94 -2.72 0.65
CA GLN A 268 -16.60 -4.02 0.51
C GLN A 268 -17.22 -4.52 1.83
N LEU A 269 -16.66 -4.09 2.96
CA LEU A 269 -17.10 -4.46 4.32
C LEU A 269 -18.15 -3.50 4.91
N ARG A 270 -18.52 -2.42 4.21
CA ARG A 270 -19.59 -1.52 4.65
C ARG A 270 -20.95 -2.23 4.58
N GLU A 271 -21.88 -1.77 5.39
CA GLU A 271 -23.26 -2.24 5.38
C GLU A 271 -24.21 -1.02 5.38
N PRO A 272 -24.95 -0.75 4.29
CA PRO A 272 -24.91 -1.46 3.00
C PRO A 272 -23.54 -1.37 2.29
N LYS A 273 -23.21 -2.37 1.47
CA LYS A 273 -21.92 -2.43 0.75
C LYS A 273 -21.80 -1.29 -0.25
N ILE A 274 -20.61 -0.68 -0.32
CA ILE A 274 -20.30 0.36 -1.31
C ILE A 274 -19.66 -0.25 -2.57
N LEU A 275 -18.82 -1.29 -2.39
CA LEU A 275 -18.19 -1.99 -3.51
C LEU A 275 -18.52 -3.49 -3.50
N PRO A 276 -18.67 -4.12 -4.68
CA PRO A 276 -18.85 -5.55 -4.80
C PRO A 276 -17.52 -6.30 -4.67
N CYS A 277 -17.59 -7.63 -4.66
CA CYS A 277 -16.43 -8.50 -4.86
C CYS A 277 -16.38 -8.95 -6.32
N LEU A 278 -15.66 -8.22 -7.19
CA LEU A 278 -15.63 -8.48 -8.63
C LEU A 278 -15.12 -9.88 -8.98
N GLN A 279 -14.19 -10.41 -8.19
CA GLN A 279 -13.63 -11.76 -8.38
C GLN A 279 -14.56 -12.89 -7.90
N ALA A 280 -15.61 -12.57 -7.15
CA ALA A 280 -16.62 -13.54 -6.71
C ALA A 280 -17.86 -13.58 -7.63
N MET A 281 -17.92 -12.69 -8.62
CA MET A 281 -18.96 -12.63 -9.64
C MET A 281 -18.58 -13.52 -10.84
N GLU A 282 -19.48 -13.67 -11.80
CA GLU A 282 -19.19 -14.36 -13.07
C GLU A 282 -18.08 -13.63 -13.83
N HIS A 283 -17.03 -14.34 -14.25
CA HIS A 283 -15.88 -13.69 -14.88
C HIS A 283 -16.20 -13.32 -16.33
N THR A 284 -16.03 -12.04 -16.65
CA THR A 284 -16.16 -11.50 -18.02
C THR A 284 -14.81 -11.08 -18.61
N TYR A 285 -13.81 -10.94 -17.75
CA TYR A 285 -12.42 -10.71 -18.09
C TYR A 285 -11.54 -11.83 -17.55
N THR A 286 -10.58 -12.26 -18.37
CA THR A 286 -9.54 -13.23 -18.01
C THR A 286 -8.23 -12.83 -18.68
N MET A 287 -7.14 -12.87 -17.91
CA MET A 287 -5.77 -12.81 -18.43
C MET A 287 -4.91 -13.85 -17.71
N THR A 288 -4.14 -14.65 -18.46
CA THR A 288 -3.23 -15.63 -17.86
C THR A 288 -1.83 -15.03 -17.73
N VAL A 289 -1.28 -15.06 -16.52
CA VAL A 289 0.08 -14.59 -16.20
C VAL A 289 0.78 -15.68 -15.41
N ASP A 290 1.89 -16.22 -15.93
CA ASP A 290 2.67 -17.28 -15.27
C ASP A 290 1.80 -18.43 -14.72
N ASP A 291 0.97 -19.02 -15.59
CA ASP A 291 -0.01 -20.08 -15.27
C ASP A 291 -1.09 -19.70 -14.24
N THR A 292 -1.14 -18.44 -13.80
CA THR A 292 -2.16 -17.91 -12.90
C THR A 292 -3.24 -17.20 -13.72
N GLU A 293 -4.49 -17.55 -13.47
CA GLU A 293 -5.64 -16.92 -14.11
C GLU A 293 -6.08 -15.67 -13.34
N CYS A 294 -5.81 -14.49 -13.92
CA CYS A 294 -6.31 -13.21 -13.44
C CYS A 294 -7.70 -12.95 -14.03
N ALA A 295 -8.75 -13.44 -13.36
CA ALA A 295 -10.13 -13.34 -13.82
C ALA A 295 -11.06 -12.64 -12.82
N TYR A 296 -11.99 -11.84 -13.35
CA TYR A 296 -13.02 -11.13 -12.58
C TYR A 296 -14.14 -10.58 -13.48
N PHE A 297 -15.19 -10.02 -12.88
CA PHE A 297 -16.26 -9.31 -13.59
C PHE A 297 -15.88 -7.85 -13.90
N ASP A 298 -15.87 -7.45 -15.16
CA ASP A 298 -15.53 -6.10 -15.62
C ASP A 298 -16.62 -5.42 -16.47
N GLU A 299 -17.84 -5.97 -16.49
CA GLU A 299 -19.00 -5.34 -17.15
C GLU A 299 -19.63 -4.24 -16.27
N LEU A 300 -18.86 -3.16 -16.05
CA LEU A 300 -19.14 -2.10 -15.06
C LEU A 300 -20.46 -1.34 -15.26
N HIS A 301 -21.01 -1.36 -16.46
CA HIS A 301 -22.31 -0.75 -16.75
C HIS A 301 -23.44 -1.35 -15.90
N GLN A 302 -23.28 -2.60 -15.42
CA GLN A 302 -24.24 -3.28 -14.54
C GLN A 302 -24.08 -2.90 -13.06
N LEU A 303 -23.02 -2.15 -12.70
CA LEU A 303 -22.64 -1.88 -11.31
C LEU A 303 -22.71 -0.40 -10.92
N GLN A 304 -23.17 0.49 -11.82
CA GLN A 304 -23.14 1.96 -11.61
C GLN A 304 -23.88 2.42 -10.34
N ASP A 305 -24.92 1.69 -9.91
CA ASP A 305 -25.71 2.01 -8.72
C ASP A 305 -25.46 1.06 -7.54
N PHE A 306 -24.43 0.20 -7.61
CA PHE A 306 -24.21 -0.84 -6.58
C PHE A 306 -24.11 -0.25 -5.17
N GLY A 307 -23.34 0.83 -4.99
CA GLY A 307 -23.13 1.48 -3.70
C GLY A 307 -24.22 2.48 -3.31
N ALA A 308 -25.27 2.65 -4.12
CA ALA A 308 -26.23 3.75 -3.97
C ALA A 308 -27.09 3.66 -2.70
N GLU A 309 -27.29 2.46 -2.15
CA GLU A 309 -28.04 2.27 -0.89
C GLU A 309 -27.29 2.84 0.32
N ASN A 310 -25.95 2.79 0.31
CA ASN A 310 -25.14 3.37 1.36
C ASN A 310 -25.08 4.89 1.21
N LYS A 311 -25.43 5.61 2.29
CA LYS A 311 -25.51 7.08 2.30
C LYS A 311 -24.36 7.77 3.04
N GLU A 312 -23.34 7.02 3.46
CA GLU A 312 -22.20 7.58 4.17
C GLU A 312 -21.46 8.59 3.29
N SER A 313 -21.20 9.76 3.86
CA SER A 313 -20.42 10.82 3.24
C SER A 313 -18.93 10.47 3.22
N ILE A 314 -18.14 11.23 2.46
CA ILE A 314 -16.68 11.04 2.45
C ILE A 314 -16.05 11.31 3.83
N ALA A 315 -16.59 12.26 4.60
CA ALA A 315 -16.08 12.56 5.94
C ALA A 315 -16.37 11.41 6.91
N GLU A 316 -17.57 10.82 6.85
CA GLU A 316 -17.93 9.62 7.61
C GLU A 316 -17.05 8.43 7.23
N LEU A 317 -16.85 8.18 5.93
CA LEU A 317 -16.04 7.07 5.44
C LEU A 317 -14.57 7.22 5.82
N LEU A 318 -14.01 8.44 5.74
CA LEU A 318 -12.63 8.69 6.13
C LEU A 318 -12.42 8.45 7.63
N TRP A 319 -13.33 8.95 8.48
CA TRP A 319 -13.28 8.67 9.91
C TRP A 319 -13.42 7.17 10.20
N ALA A 320 -14.42 6.51 9.60
CA ALA A 320 -14.69 5.10 9.82
C ALA A 320 -13.54 4.20 9.32
N PHE A 321 -12.83 4.61 8.26
CA PHE A 321 -11.62 3.94 7.78
C PHE A 321 -10.52 3.97 8.84
N PHE A 322 -10.20 5.14 9.39
CA PHE A 322 -9.18 5.26 10.43
C PHE A 322 -9.61 4.59 11.74
N ASP A 323 -10.88 4.69 12.13
CA ASP A 323 -11.42 4.00 13.30
C ASP A 323 -11.31 2.46 13.16
N TYR A 324 -11.59 1.94 11.95
CA TYR A 324 -11.43 0.51 11.67
C TYR A 324 -9.98 0.05 11.87
N TRP A 325 -9.01 0.74 11.27
CA TRP A 325 -7.60 0.36 11.37
C TRP A 325 -6.99 0.64 12.75
N ALA A 326 -7.46 1.67 13.46
CA ALA A 326 -7.02 1.96 14.81
C ALA A 326 -7.52 0.93 15.83
N PHE A 327 -8.80 0.57 15.77
CA PHE A 327 -9.47 -0.08 16.89
C PHE A 327 -10.20 -1.40 16.57
N ARG A 328 -10.52 -1.67 15.31
CA ARG A 328 -11.38 -2.82 14.94
C ARG A 328 -10.65 -3.96 14.25
N HIS A 329 -9.64 -3.66 13.42
CA HIS A 329 -8.93 -4.69 12.68
C HIS A 329 -8.18 -5.65 13.62
N ASP A 330 -8.38 -6.96 13.44
CA ASP A 330 -7.65 -7.99 14.18
C ASP A 330 -6.29 -8.27 13.53
N TYR A 331 -5.30 -7.42 13.82
CA TYR A 331 -3.91 -7.59 13.34
C TYR A 331 -3.29 -8.94 13.70
N ARG A 332 -3.81 -9.66 14.70
CA ARG A 332 -3.25 -10.96 15.11
C ARG A 332 -3.74 -12.09 14.22
N ARG A 333 -4.99 -12.01 13.73
CA ARG A 333 -5.66 -13.15 13.07
C ARG A 333 -6.18 -12.84 11.68
N GLY A 334 -6.43 -11.58 11.35
CA GLY A 334 -7.05 -11.16 10.10
C GLY A 334 -6.06 -10.95 8.96
N VAL A 335 -6.54 -11.23 7.76
CA VAL A 335 -5.95 -10.86 6.48
C VAL A 335 -7.05 -10.18 5.68
N ILE A 336 -6.85 -8.95 5.24
CA ILE A 336 -7.81 -8.35 4.32
C ILE A 336 -7.63 -8.94 2.91
N SER A 337 -8.74 -9.23 2.24
CA SER A 337 -8.73 -9.84 0.91
C SER A 337 -9.80 -9.18 0.04
N VAL A 338 -9.34 -8.39 -0.94
CA VAL A 338 -10.22 -7.79 -1.95
C VAL A 338 -10.87 -8.87 -2.81
N ARG A 339 -10.12 -9.93 -3.12
CA ARG A 339 -10.55 -11.10 -3.89
C ARG A 339 -11.75 -11.83 -3.29
N THR A 340 -11.87 -11.85 -1.96
CA THR A 340 -13.01 -12.47 -1.27
C THR A 340 -14.05 -11.46 -0.79
N GLY A 341 -13.76 -10.16 -0.90
CA GLY A 341 -14.60 -9.10 -0.34
C GLY A 341 -14.78 -9.19 1.17
N SER A 342 -13.80 -9.77 1.88
CA SER A 342 -13.92 -10.13 3.29
C SER A 342 -12.59 -10.04 4.05
N THR A 343 -12.61 -10.37 5.34
CA THR A 343 -11.39 -10.63 6.13
C THR A 343 -11.28 -12.14 6.34
N ILE A 344 -10.23 -12.75 5.78
CA ILE A 344 -9.92 -14.18 5.95
C ILE A 344 -8.94 -14.38 7.11
N SER A 345 -8.71 -15.62 7.53
CA SER A 345 -7.81 -15.89 8.66
C SER A 345 -6.36 -16.10 8.21
N LYS A 346 -5.40 -15.62 9.01
CA LYS A 346 -3.97 -15.94 8.83
C LYS A 346 -3.70 -17.43 8.89
N GLN A 347 -4.55 -18.20 9.59
CA GLN A 347 -4.45 -19.65 9.64
C GLN A 347 -4.76 -20.28 8.29
N GLU A 348 -5.82 -19.85 7.62
CA GLU A 348 -6.16 -20.31 6.25
C GLU A 348 -5.04 -20.02 5.25
N LYS A 349 -4.33 -18.88 5.42
CA LYS A 349 -3.21 -18.48 4.56
C LYS A 349 -1.84 -18.99 5.00
N ASN A 350 -1.75 -19.75 6.10
CA ASN A 350 -0.48 -20.12 6.73
C ASN A 350 0.44 -18.92 7.07
N TRP A 351 -0.12 -17.72 7.23
CA TRP A 351 0.58 -16.48 7.61
C TRP A 351 0.61 -16.27 9.14
N THR A 352 0.60 -17.36 9.91
CA THR A 352 0.63 -17.34 11.38
C THR A 352 2.03 -17.26 11.95
N THR A 353 3.04 -17.62 11.17
CA THR A 353 4.45 -17.66 11.56
C THR A 353 5.32 -16.92 10.55
N ARG A 354 6.52 -16.54 10.94
CA ARG A 354 7.48 -15.87 10.05
C ARG A 354 7.95 -16.87 8.99
N VAL A 355 7.85 -16.51 7.71
CA VAL A 355 8.42 -17.28 6.60
C VAL A 355 9.67 -16.55 6.10
N GLY A 356 10.86 -17.10 6.35
CA GLY A 356 12.12 -16.43 6.02
C GLY A 356 12.26 -15.06 6.70
N ASN A 357 12.31 -13.98 5.92
CA ASN A 357 12.33 -12.61 6.44
C ASN A 357 10.95 -11.96 6.58
N ASP A 358 9.92 -12.54 5.99
CA ASP A 358 8.58 -11.94 5.89
C ASP A 358 7.85 -11.97 7.22
N ARG A 359 7.34 -10.81 7.61
CA ARG A 359 6.61 -10.62 8.87
C ARG A 359 5.15 -10.31 8.56
N HIS A 360 4.30 -11.28 8.83
CA HIS A 360 2.85 -11.18 8.68
C HIS A 360 2.22 -10.40 9.84
N LEU A 361 2.56 -9.11 9.99
CA LEU A 361 2.10 -8.25 11.10
C LEU A 361 0.84 -7.46 10.74
N LEU A 362 0.73 -7.00 9.51
CA LEU A 362 -0.46 -6.41 8.90
C LEU A 362 -0.61 -7.09 7.55
N CYS A 363 -1.59 -7.98 7.41
CA CYS A 363 -1.66 -8.86 6.25
C CYS A 363 -2.67 -8.35 5.23
N ILE A 364 -2.18 -8.14 4.03
CA ILE A 364 -2.94 -7.63 2.89
C ILE A 364 -2.67 -8.56 1.72
N GLU A 365 -3.67 -9.38 1.37
CA GLU A 365 -3.56 -10.34 0.26
C GLU A 365 -3.57 -9.61 -1.10
N ASP A 366 -2.59 -9.91 -1.96
CA ASP A 366 -2.67 -9.50 -3.37
C ASP A 366 -3.85 -10.24 -4.05
N PRO A 367 -4.69 -9.54 -4.84
CA PRO A 367 -5.89 -10.12 -5.43
C PRO A 367 -5.60 -11.24 -6.44
N PHE A 368 -4.44 -11.25 -7.10
CA PHE A 368 -4.05 -12.26 -8.08
C PHE A 368 -2.88 -13.12 -7.59
N GLU A 369 -1.82 -12.51 -7.06
CA GLU A 369 -0.71 -13.24 -6.44
C GLU A 369 -1.06 -13.60 -4.99
N THR A 370 -2.01 -14.51 -4.75
CA THR A 370 -2.59 -14.69 -3.40
C THR A 370 -1.59 -15.05 -2.29
N GLU A 371 -0.41 -15.58 -2.62
CA GLU A 371 0.67 -15.86 -1.66
C GLU A 371 1.53 -14.63 -1.34
N HIS A 372 1.33 -13.52 -2.03
CA HIS A 372 1.99 -12.25 -1.78
C HIS A 372 1.25 -11.42 -0.73
N ASP A 373 1.85 -11.34 0.47
CA ASP A 373 1.44 -10.37 1.50
C ASP A 373 2.09 -9.00 1.21
N LEU A 374 1.28 -7.99 0.88
CA LEU A 374 1.77 -6.63 0.64
C LEU A 374 2.29 -5.95 1.92
N GLY A 375 1.88 -6.42 3.09
CA GLY A 375 2.33 -5.89 4.37
C GLY A 375 3.60 -6.57 4.90
N ARG A 376 4.22 -7.49 4.16
CA ARG A 376 5.45 -8.19 4.58
C ARG A 376 6.64 -7.27 4.88
N ALA A 377 6.66 -6.07 4.30
CA ALA A 377 7.68 -5.06 4.55
C ALA A 377 7.55 -4.43 5.96
N VAL A 378 6.36 -4.54 6.56
CA VAL A 378 6.06 -3.98 7.87
C VAL A 378 6.74 -4.76 8.98
N ASP A 379 7.61 -4.09 9.73
CA ASP A 379 8.30 -4.67 10.87
C ASP A 379 7.65 -4.32 12.22
N ARG A 380 8.29 -4.74 13.32
CA ARG A 380 7.74 -4.55 14.67
C ARG A 380 7.72 -3.08 15.12
N GLN A 381 8.63 -2.27 14.59
CA GLN A 381 8.68 -0.84 14.89
C GLN A 381 7.65 -0.13 14.03
N THR A 382 7.65 -0.40 12.72
CA THR A 382 6.76 0.30 11.79
C THR A 382 5.29 -0.06 11.99
N ILE A 383 4.95 -1.28 12.42
CA ILE A 383 3.56 -1.59 12.77
C ILE A 383 3.06 -0.76 13.97
N ARG A 384 3.95 -0.39 14.91
CA ARG A 384 3.58 0.47 16.03
C ARG A 384 3.30 1.88 15.55
N ILE A 385 4.21 2.42 14.72
CA ILE A 385 4.06 3.74 14.09
C ILE A 385 2.76 3.82 13.29
N LEU A 386 2.48 2.83 12.43
CA LEU A 386 1.25 2.75 11.65
C LEU A 386 0.01 2.79 12.55
N LYS A 387 0.00 1.99 13.62
CA LYS A 387 -1.12 1.95 14.56
C LYS A 387 -1.30 3.28 15.31
N GLU A 388 -0.22 3.88 15.78
CA GLU A 388 -0.25 5.19 16.45
C GLU A 388 -0.76 6.28 15.51
N GLU A 389 -0.35 6.27 14.24
CA GLU A 389 -0.84 7.22 13.23
C GLU A 389 -2.31 6.98 12.85
N PHE A 390 -2.77 5.72 12.80
CA PHE A 390 -4.20 5.42 12.64
C PHE A 390 -5.03 5.90 13.85
N GLU A 391 -4.54 5.65 15.07
CA GLU A 391 -5.18 6.11 16.31
C GLU A 391 -5.24 7.65 16.37
N ARG A 392 -4.16 8.32 15.98
CA ARG A 392 -4.09 9.78 15.84
C ARG A 392 -5.11 10.29 14.82
N ALA A 393 -5.13 9.72 13.62
CA ALA A 393 -6.05 10.13 12.57
C ALA A 393 -7.52 9.97 12.98
N ALA A 394 -7.87 8.84 13.58
CA ALA A 394 -9.21 8.58 14.10
C ALA A 394 -9.60 9.58 15.20
N ALA A 395 -8.69 9.87 16.14
CA ALA A 395 -8.93 10.83 17.21
C ALA A 395 -9.08 12.27 16.69
N LEU A 396 -8.27 12.67 15.70
CA LEU A 396 -8.38 14.00 15.09
C LEU A 396 -9.73 14.18 14.41
N LEU A 397 -10.16 13.23 13.58
CA LEU A 397 -11.46 13.29 12.91
C LEU A 397 -12.63 13.28 13.92
N GLN A 398 -12.51 12.53 15.02
CA GLN A 398 -13.56 12.45 16.03
C GLN A 398 -13.67 13.69 16.93
N TYR A 399 -12.54 14.32 17.31
CA TYR A 399 -12.52 15.29 18.42
C TYR A 399 -11.91 16.66 18.07
N ASN A 400 -11.19 16.81 16.95
CA ASN A 400 -10.58 18.09 16.60
C ASN A 400 -11.61 19.04 15.99
N ASN A 401 -11.52 20.35 16.27
CA ASN A 401 -12.40 21.35 15.68
C ASN A 401 -12.10 21.64 14.21
N ASP A 402 -10.85 21.41 13.77
CA ASP A 402 -10.41 21.52 12.38
C ASP A 402 -9.57 20.28 11.99
N PRO A 403 -10.24 19.13 11.76
CA PRO A 403 -9.55 17.89 11.44
C PRO A 403 -8.90 17.92 10.06
N CYS A 404 -9.40 18.74 9.11
CA CYS A 404 -8.84 18.83 7.77
C CYS A 404 -7.42 19.38 7.78
N VAL A 405 -7.10 20.36 8.63
CA VAL A 405 -5.72 20.84 8.74
C VAL A 405 -4.87 19.85 9.53
N ALA A 406 -5.34 19.43 10.71
CA ALA A 406 -4.54 18.62 11.62
C ALA A 406 -4.23 17.21 11.08
N LEU A 407 -5.17 16.59 10.37
CA LEU A 407 -5.00 15.22 9.83
C LEU A 407 -3.83 15.16 8.84
N PHE A 408 -3.75 16.17 7.97
CA PHE A 408 -2.77 16.29 6.88
C PHE A 408 -1.57 17.17 7.25
N GLU A 409 -1.28 17.35 8.54
CA GLU A 409 -0.02 17.99 8.94
C GLU A 409 1.16 17.06 8.59
N PRO A 410 2.25 17.56 7.97
CA PRO A 410 3.45 16.77 7.73
C PRO A 410 4.05 16.20 9.02
N TYR A 411 4.62 15.00 8.97
CA TYR A 411 5.37 14.45 10.09
C TYR A 411 6.66 15.24 10.28
N ASP A 412 6.85 15.81 11.47
CA ASP A 412 8.09 16.48 11.85
C ASP A 412 9.10 15.43 12.32
N HIS A 413 10.20 15.28 11.57
CA HIS A 413 11.27 14.35 11.91
C HIS A 413 12.19 14.87 13.02
N GLU A 414 12.03 16.12 13.45
CA GLU A 414 12.92 16.79 14.42
C GLU A 414 12.41 16.75 15.87
N ASN A 415 11.23 16.18 16.14
CA ASN A 415 10.64 16.09 17.49
C ASN A 415 10.49 14.67 18.05
#